data_AF-A0A2U1PT38-F1
#
_entry.id   AF-A0A2U1PT38-F1
#
_cell.length_a   1.000
_cell.length_b   1.000
_cell.length_c   1.000
_cell.angle_alpha   90.00
_cell.angle_beta   90.00
_cell.angle_gamma   90.00
#
_symmetry.space_group_name_H-M   'P 1'
#
loop_
_entity.id
_entity.type
_entity.pdbx_description
1 polymer ?
#
loop_
_entity_poly.entity_id
_entity_poly.type
_entity_poly.pdbx_seq_one_letter_code
_entity_poly.pdbx_strand_id
1 'polypeptide(L)'
;MVSRLADVDGITASNIAILLRALNVTIEEVCDALFDGNADTLGTELLESLLKLAPTKEEERKLREYKDDTHVKLGHAEKFLKAALDVPFAFRRVGAMPYISNSESEVEYLKRSFQTLEVYFVAIALLTRGCLELHI
;
A
#
# COMPACT_ATOMS: atom_id res chain seq x y z
N MET A 1 9.07 39.83 -0.36
CA MET A 1 7.89 38.97 -0.58
C MET A 1 8.16 38.03 -1.75
N VAL A 2 8.82 36.91 -1.51
CA VAL A 2 8.91 35.82 -2.51
C VAL A 2 8.65 34.53 -1.75
N SER A 3 7.36 34.22 -1.57
CA SER A 3 6.92 32.99 -0.91
C SER A 3 7.14 31.85 -1.89
N ARG A 4 8.31 31.20 -1.81
CA ARG A 4 8.59 29.94 -2.50
C ARG A 4 7.63 28.87 -1.96
N LEU A 5 6.84 28.25 -2.84
CA LEU A 5 6.22 26.94 -2.60
C LEU A 5 7.31 25.86 -2.75
N ALA A 6 8.29 25.87 -1.84
CA ALA A 6 9.41 24.93 -1.84
C ALA A 6 9.43 24.09 -0.56
N ASP A 7 8.25 23.76 -0.04
CA ASP A 7 8.09 22.96 1.19
C ASP A 7 7.54 21.55 0.91
N VAL A 8 7.53 21.13 -0.36
CA VAL A 8 7.58 19.70 -0.68
C VAL A 8 9.06 19.38 -0.74
N ASP A 9 9.63 19.00 0.40
CA ASP A 9 11.06 18.72 0.59
C ASP A 9 11.68 18.09 -0.67
N GLY A 10 12.69 18.73 -1.27
CA GLY A 10 13.32 18.31 -2.53
C GLY A 10 13.89 16.87 -2.55
N ILE A 11 13.84 16.17 -1.42
CA ILE A 11 14.17 14.76 -1.25
C ILE A 11 13.04 13.84 -1.76
N THR A 12 11.76 14.20 -1.61
CA THR A 12 10.61 13.35 -2.02
C THR A 12 10.36 13.36 -3.53
N ALA A 13 10.60 14.48 -4.22
CA ALA A 13 10.32 14.61 -5.65
C ALA A 13 11.29 13.86 -6.58
N SER A 14 12.59 13.80 -6.22
CA SER A 14 13.60 13.04 -6.98
C SER A 14 13.37 11.53 -6.85
N ASN A 15 12.99 11.09 -5.63
CA ASN A 15 12.76 9.68 -5.35
C ASN A 15 11.61 9.11 -6.16
N ILE A 16 10.52 9.86 -6.43
CA ILE A 16 9.39 9.39 -7.26
C ILE A 16 9.80 9.11 -8.70
N ALA A 17 10.50 10.05 -9.34
CA ALA A 17 10.90 9.87 -10.73
C ALA A 17 11.88 8.70 -10.89
N ILE A 18 12.71 8.46 -9.87
CA ILE A 18 13.60 7.30 -9.82
C ILE A 18 12.81 6.01 -9.56
N LEU A 19 11.85 6.00 -8.63
CA LEU A 19 11.02 4.84 -8.30
C LEU A 19 10.15 4.40 -9.50
N LEU A 20 9.44 5.34 -10.12
CA LEU A 20 8.61 5.07 -11.30
C LEU A 20 9.45 4.55 -12.48
N ARG A 21 10.67 5.08 -12.64
CA ARG A 21 11.59 4.65 -13.69
C ARG A 21 12.27 3.31 -13.38
N ALA A 22 12.51 2.99 -12.11
CA ALA A 22 13.06 1.71 -11.68
C ALA A 22 12.04 0.58 -11.81
N LEU A 23 10.76 0.88 -11.57
CA LEU A 23 9.66 -0.08 -11.65
C LEU A 23 9.00 -0.13 -13.04
N ASN A 24 9.40 0.76 -13.94
CA ASN A 24 8.93 0.81 -15.33
C ASN A 24 7.40 0.99 -15.45
N VAL A 25 6.78 1.62 -14.45
CA VAL A 25 5.33 1.88 -14.35
C VAL A 25 5.05 3.36 -14.63
N THR A 26 4.03 3.63 -15.44
CA THR A 26 3.57 4.98 -15.80
C THR A 26 2.64 5.56 -14.73
N ILE A 27 2.46 6.89 -14.75
CA ILE A 27 1.54 7.59 -13.83
C ILE A 27 0.10 7.08 -14.01
N GLU A 28 -0.30 6.81 -15.26
CA GLU A 28 -1.63 6.29 -15.61
C GLU A 28 -1.85 4.91 -15.03
N GLU A 29 -0.91 3.98 -15.22
CA GLU A 29 -1.00 2.63 -14.64
C GLU A 29 -1.08 2.66 -13.11
N VAL A 30 -0.35 3.58 -12.46
CA VAL A 30 -0.46 3.74 -11.00
C VAL A 30 -1.85 4.25 -10.62
N CYS A 31 -2.38 5.25 -11.32
CA CYS A 31 -3.71 5.79 -11.02
C CYS A 31 -4.82 4.75 -11.26
N ASP A 32 -4.72 3.98 -12.34
CA ASP A 32 -5.67 2.92 -12.67
C ASP A 32 -5.61 1.79 -11.63
N ALA A 33 -4.43 1.33 -11.25
CA ALA A 33 -4.28 0.33 -10.19
C ALA A 33 -4.82 0.83 -8.83
N LEU A 34 -4.62 2.11 -8.51
CA LEU A 34 -5.20 2.74 -7.32
C LEU A 34 -6.73 2.87 -7.41
N PHE A 35 -7.26 3.08 -8.61
CA PHE A 35 -8.69 3.15 -8.86
C PHE A 35 -9.36 1.77 -8.72
N ASP A 36 -8.74 0.74 -9.30
CA ASP A 36 -9.23 -0.63 -9.36
C ASP A 36 -8.99 -1.42 -8.07
N GLY A 37 -8.08 -0.98 -7.20
CA GLY A 37 -7.76 -1.72 -5.99
C GLY A 37 -6.69 -2.80 -6.18
N ASN A 38 -5.96 -2.78 -7.28
CA ASN A 38 -5.06 -3.86 -7.67
C ASN A 38 -3.66 -3.70 -7.04
N ALA A 39 -3.50 -4.28 -5.85
CA ALA A 39 -2.25 -4.25 -5.09
C ALA A 39 -1.12 -5.07 -5.73
N ASP A 40 -1.43 -6.11 -6.51
CA ASP A 40 -0.44 -7.00 -7.13
C ASP A 40 0.33 -6.29 -8.26
N THR A 41 -0.35 -5.41 -9.00
CA THR A 41 0.28 -4.61 -10.07
C THR A 41 1.29 -3.60 -9.51
N LEU A 42 1.04 -3.05 -8.32
CA LEU A 42 1.90 -2.04 -7.71
C LEU A 42 3.01 -2.68 -6.87
N GLY A 43 2.72 -3.77 -6.18
CA GLY A 43 3.65 -4.40 -5.24
C GLY A 43 3.79 -3.61 -3.93
N THR A 44 4.23 -4.31 -2.88
CA THR A 44 4.31 -3.76 -1.51
C THR A 44 5.34 -2.63 -1.39
N GLU A 45 6.51 -2.76 -2.02
CA GLU A 45 7.58 -1.75 -1.95
C GLU A 45 7.15 -0.39 -2.54
N LEU A 46 6.41 -0.42 -3.66
CA LEU A 46 5.88 0.79 -4.28
C LEU A 46 4.78 1.40 -3.42
N LEU A 47 3.85 0.58 -2.91
CA LEU A 47 2.78 1.06 -2.01
C LEU A 47 3.35 1.71 -0.74
N GLU A 48 4.37 1.13 -0.12
CA GLU A 48 5.06 1.73 1.02
C GLU A 48 5.75 3.06 0.67
N SER A 49 6.36 3.12 -0.51
CA SER A 49 7.00 4.34 -1.01
C SER A 49 5.97 5.43 -1.29
N LEU A 50 4.86 5.09 -1.93
CA LEU A 50 3.73 6.00 -2.17
C LEU A 50 3.11 6.51 -0.87
N LEU A 51 3.06 5.69 0.19
CA LEU A 51 2.55 6.09 1.49
C LEU A 51 3.44 7.16 2.16
N LYS A 52 4.76 7.05 2.01
CA LYS A 52 5.72 8.06 2.51
C LYS A 52 5.64 9.39 1.75
N LEU A 53 5.00 9.38 0.59
CA LEU A 53 4.81 10.53 -0.29
C LEU A 53 3.40 11.12 -0.18
N ALA A 54 2.62 10.65 0.80
CA ALA A 54 1.29 11.20 1.05
C ALA A 54 1.40 12.71 1.35
N PRO A 55 0.78 13.58 0.54
CA PRO A 55 0.81 15.01 0.78
C PRO A 55 0.07 15.34 2.07
N THR A 56 0.52 16.38 2.76
CA THR A 56 -0.22 16.99 3.87
C THR A 56 -1.50 17.64 3.35
N LYS A 57 -2.49 17.83 4.23
CA LYS A 57 -3.77 18.47 3.85
C LYS A 57 -3.60 19.84 3.20
N GLU A 58 -2.57 20.60 3.59
CA GLU A 58 -2.29 21.91 3.02
C GLU A 58 -1.67 21.81 1.62
N GLU A 59 -0.80 20.82 1.39
CA GLU A 59 -0.26 20.53 0.05
C GLU A 59 -1.32 20.00 -0.90
N GLU A 60 -2.22 19.11 -0.43
CA GLU A 60 -3.36 18.65 -1.21
C GLU A 60 -4.22 19.82 -1.70
N ARG A 61 -4.53 20.76 -0.80
CA ARG A 61 -5.31 21.96 -1.12
C ARG A 61 -4.62 22.79 -2.19
N LYS A 62 -3.31 23.04 -2.05
CA LYS A 62 -2.50 23.78 -3.02
C LYS A 62 -2.46 23.09 -4.39
N LEU A 63 -2.28 21.77 -4.42
CA LEU A 63 -2.24 20.98 -5.66
C LEU A 63 -3.59 20.95 -6.38
N ARG A 64 -4.70 20.94 -5.64
CA ARG A 64 -6.06 21.00 -6.20
C ARG A 64 -6.44 22.38 -6.72
N GLU A 65 -6.01 23.44 -6.04
CA GLU A 65 -6.26 24.83 -6.44
C GLU A 65 -5.34 25.30 -7.58
N TYR A 66 -4.28 24.55 -7.87
CA TYR A 66 -3.34 24.86 -8.94
C TYR A 66 -4.05 24.82 -10.32
N LYS A 67 -3.95 25.93 -11.05
CA LYS A 67 -4.38 26.05 -12.45
C LYS A 67 -3.15 26.11 -13.37
N ASP A 68 -3.22 25.44 -14.51
CA ASP A 68 -2.13 25.38 -15.50
C ASP A 68 -1.75 26.75 -16.10
N ASP A 69 -2.56 27.78 -15.90
CA ASP A 69 -2.28 29.18 -16.28
C ASP A 69 -1.34 29.92 -15.32
N THR A 70 -0.87 29.27 -14.24
CA THR A 70 0.05 29.93 -13.30
C THR A 70 1.49 29.91 -13.84
N HIS A 71 2.25 31.00 -13.62
CA HIS A 71 3.65 31.13 -14.05
C HIS A 71 4.62 30.11 -13.40
N VAL A 72 4.12 29.28 -12.47
CA VAL A 72 4.89 28.29 -11.71
C VAL A 72 4.60 26.92 -12.28
N LYS A 73 5.50 26.34 -13.08
CA LYS A 73 5.27 24.97 -13.59
C LYS A 73 5.47 23.95 -12.48
N LEU A 74 4.47 23.06 -12.30
CA LEU A 74 4.63 21.89 -11.44
C LEU A 74 5.77 20.99 -11.93
N GLY A 75 6.57 20.50 -10.99
CA GLY A 75 7.55 19.43 -11.21
C GLY A 75 6.87 18.08 -11.50
N HIS A 76 7.65 17.11 -11.96
CA HIS A 76 7.13 15.78 -12.32
C HIS A 76 6.41 15.09 -11.14
N ALA A 77 6.95 15.21 -9.93
CA ALA A 77 6.36 14.65 -8.72
C ALA A 77 5.03 15.33 -8.33
N GLU A 78 4.96 16.65 -8.43
CA GLU A 78 3.73 17.40 -8.13
C GLU A 78 2.63 17.10 -9.13
N LYS A 79 2.98 16.91 -10.42
CA LYS A 79 2.05 16.43 -11.45
C LYS A 79 1.52 15.03 -11.14
N PHE A 80 2.40 14.12 -10.71
CA PHE A 80 2.01 12.79 -10.26
C PHE A 80 1.05 12.86 -9.07
N LEU A 81 1.40 13.61 -8.02
CA LEU A 81 0.56 13.78 -6.84
C LEU A 81 -0.80 14.40 -7.20
N LYS A 82 -0.83 15.39 -8.10
CA LYS A 82 -2.07 15.98 -8.59
C LYS A 82 -2.95 14.95 -9.29
N ALA A 83 -2.39 14.12 -10.18
CA ALA A 83 -3.12 13.05 -10.86
C ALA A 83 -3.62 11.99 -9.87
N ALA A 84 -2.80 11.57 -8.90
CA ALA A 84 -3.20 10.65 -7.86
C ALA A 84 -4.31 11.22 -6.96
N LEU A 85 -4.29 12.53 -6.69
CA LEU A 85 -5.35 13.22 -5.93
C LEU A 85 -6.69 13.29 -6.67
N ASP A 86 -6.71 13.13 -7.99
CA ASP A 86 -7.95 12.99 -8.76
C ASP A 86 -8.61 11.61 -8.54
N VAL A 87 -7.85 10.60 -8.09
CA VAL A 87 -8.38 9.31 -7.67
C VAL A 87 -9.03 9.42 -6.27
N PRO A 88 -10.32 9.05 -6.10
CA PRO A 88 -11.01 9.16 -4.82
C PRO A 88 -10.31 8.35 -3.72
N PHE A 89 -9.88 9.04 -2.66
CA PHE A 89 -9.23 8.45 -1.49
C PHE A 89 -7.93 7.70 -1.79
N ALA A 90 -7.20 8.07 -2.84
CA ALA A 90 -5.96 7.41 -3.30
C ALA A 90 -5.02 6.97 -2.17
N PHE A 91 -4.55 7.89 -1.33
CA PHE A 91 -3.58 7.57 -0.26
C PHE A 91 -4.16 6.69 0.86
N ARG A 92 -5.49 6.76 1.10
CA ARG A 92 -6.13 5.81 2.02
C ARG A 92 -6.19 4.40 1.42
N ARG A 93 -6.37 4.30 0.10
CA ARG A 93 -6.30 3.02 -0.61
C ARG A 93 -4.89 2.45 -0.62
N VAL A 94 -3.87 3.28 -0.87
CA VAL A 94 -2.45 2.89 -0.76
C VAL A 94 -2.15 2.26 0.60
N GLY A 95 -2.63 2.86 1.69
CA GLY A 95 -2.43 2.32 3.03
C GLY A 95 -3.21 1.03 3.33
N ALA A 96 -4.33 0.77 2.63
CA ALA A 96 -5.17 -0.41 2.85
C ALA A 96 -4.81 -1.59 1.93
N MET A 97 -4.35 -1.31 0.71
CA MET A 97 -4.05 -2.30 -0.33
C MET A 97 -3.10 -3.43 0.10
N PRO A 98 -1.98 -3.17 0.81
CA PRO A 98 -1.08 -4.23 1.27
C PRO A 98 -1.77 -5.25 2.18
N TYR A 99 -2.75 -4.80 2.97
CA TYR A 99 -3.52 -5.68 3.84
C TYR A 99 -4.53 -6.51 3.06
N ILE A 100 -5.12 -5.95 2.00
CA ILE A 100 -6.12 -6.64 1.19
C ILE A 100 -5.47 -7.79 0.41
N SER A 101 -4.31 -7.56 -0.21
CA SER A 101 -3.60 -8.62 -0.97
C SER A 101 -3.00 -9.71 -0.10
N ASN A 102 -2.53 -9.39 1.11
CA ASN A 102 -1.95 -10.40 2.00
C ASN A 102 -2.97 -11.11 2.89
N SER A 103 -4.19 -10.58 3.01
CA SER A 103 -5.19 -11.11 3.95
C SER A 103 -5.57 -12.57 3.68
N GLU A 104 -5.71 -12.98 2.43
CA GLU A 104 -6.16 -14.32 2.09
C GLU A 104 -5.08 -15.38 2.39
N SER A 105 -3.81 -15.06 2.12
CA SER A 105 -2.67 -15.95 2.39
C SER A 105 -2.37 -16.07 3.89
N GLU A 106 -2.47 -14.97 4.65
CA GLU A 106 -2.30 -14.98 6.12
C GLU A 106 -3.41 -15.77 6.81
N VAL A 107 -4.67 -15.59 6.37
CA VAL A 107 -5.82 -16.35 6.90
C VAL A 107 -5.69 -17.83 6.58
N GLU A 108 -5.26 -18.18 5.36
CA GLU A 108 -5.04 -19.57 4.96
C GLU A 108 -3.88 -20.21 5.74
N TYR A 109 -2.78 -19.50 5.95
CA TYR A 109 -1.68 -19.96 6.81
C TYR A 109 -2.13 -20.23 8.25
N LEU A 110 -2.92 -19.30 8.81
CA LEU A 110 -3.43 -19.42 10.17
C LEU A 110 -4.40 -20.61 10.30
N LYS A 111 -5.29 -20.82 9.31
CA LYS A 111 -6.16 -22.00 9.24
C LYS A 111 -5.38 -23.31 9.24
N ARG A 112 -4.33 -23.41 8.42
CA ARG A 112 -3.48 -24.62 8.36
C ARG A 112 -2.77 -24.89 9.67
N SER A 113 -2.31 -23.84 10.34
CA SER A 113 -1.70 -23.93 11.67
C SER A 113 -2.70 -24.47 12.70
N PHE A 114 -3.94 -23.98 12.70
CA PHE A 114 -4.99 -24.48 13.59
C PHE A 114 -5.41 -25.92 13.29
N GLN A 115 -5.55 -26.29 12.01
CA GLN A 115 -5.84 -27.69 11.62
C GLN A 115 -4.74 -28.65 12.10
N THR A 116 -3.48 -28.22 11.97
CA THR A 116 -2.34 -29.01 12.45
C THR A 116 -2.42 -29.22 13.96
N LEU A 117 -2.70 -28.16 14.73
CA LEU A 117 -2.90 -28.27 16.18
C LEU A 117 -4.06 -29.18 16.54
N GLU A 118 -5.20 -29.08 15.85
CA GLU A 118 -6.36 -29.93 16.06
C GLU A 118 -6.04 -31.41 15.88
N VAL A 119 -5.30 -31.76 14.81
CA VAL A 119 -4.84 -33.13 14.57
C VAL A 119 -3.95 -33.63 15.71
N TYR A 120 -3.03 -32.80 16.21
CA TYR A 120 -2.20 -33.17 17.37
C TYR A 120 -3.02 -33.35 18.65
N PHE A 121 -3.98 -32.46 18.93
CA PHE A 121 -4.87 -32.59 20.09
C PHE A 121 -5.70 -33.87 20.02
N VAL A 122 -6.28 -34.20 18.87
CA VAL A 122 -7.04 -35.43 18.65
C VAL A 122 -6.14 -36.66 18.82
N ALA A 123 -4.94 -36.65 18.24
CA ALA A 123 -3.99 -37.76 18.38
C ALA A 123 -3.58 -37.99 19.85
N ILE A 124 -3.27 -36.93 20.60
CA ILE A 124 -2.94 -37.00 22.03
C ILE A 124 -4.14 -37.54 22.83
N ALA A 125 -5.36 -37.08 22.54
CA ALA A 125 -6.57 -37.56 23.22
C ALA A 125 -6.84 -39.05 22.95
N LEU A 126 -6.58 -39.55 21.75
CA LEU A 126 -6.70 -40.98 21.42
C LEU A 126 -5.63 -41.82 22.09
N LEU A 127 -4.37 -41.35 22.10
CA LEU A 127 -3.27 -42.04 22.76
C LEU A 127 -3.49 -42.12 24.28
N THR A 128 -3.96 -41.05 24.91
CA THR A 128 -4.28 -41.04 26.33
C THR A 128 -5.46 -41.96 26.69
N ARG A 129 -6.51 -42.02 25.85
CA ARG A 129 -7.60 -43.00 26.02
C ARG A 129 -7.10 -44.44 25.86
N GLY A 130 -6.30 -44.72 24.83
CA GLY A 130 -5.72 -46.05 24.60
C GLY A 130 -4.79 -46.50 25.73
N CYS A 131 -4.02 -45.58 26.32
CA CYS A 131 -3.18 -45.87 27.49
C CYS A 131 -3.99 -46.15 28.77
N LEU A 132 -5.19 -45.55 28.94
CA LEU A 132 -6.08 -45.86 30.06
C LEU A 132 -6.72 -47.26 29.93
N GLU A 133 -7.08 -47.66 28.71
CA GLU A 133 -7.72 -48.97 28.45
C GLU A 133 -6.74 -50.16 28.56
N LEU A 134 -5.44 -49.94 28.37
CA LEU A 134 -4.39 -50.95 28.57
C LEU A 134 -4.02 -51.19 30.05
N HIS A 135 -4.62 -50.43 30.98
CA HIS A 135 -4.31 -50.48 32.42
C HIS A 135 -5.47 -50.99 33.30
N ILE A 136 -6.56 -51.50 32.71
CA ILE A 136 -7.65 -52.24 33.37
C ILE A 136 -7.58 -53.71 32.92
#